data_AF-A0AAW0A5G2-F1
#
_entry.id   AF-A0AAW0A5G2-F1
#
_cell.length_a   1.000
_cell.length_b   1.000
_cell.length_c   1.000
_cell.angle_alpha   90.00
_cell.angle_beta   90.00
_cell.angle_gamma   90.00
#
_symmetry.space_group_name_H-M   'P 1'
#
loop_
_entity.id
_entity.type
_entity.pdbx_description
1 polymer ?
#
loop_
_entity_poly.entity_id
_entity_poly.type
_entity_poly.pdbx_seq_one_letter_code
_entity_poly.pdbx_strand_id
1 'polypeptide(L)' 'TVLEISIDNIVPEDFLARICALMEIPDGDAQLGWKSSDDLKRDLPKRLSTEDDVKAAFDYFRPILLSKRRQKKIFMEIIS' A
#
# COMPACT_ATOMS: atom_id res chain seq x y z
N THR A 1 14.41 -1.18 -2.90
CA THR A 1 14.19 0.15 -2.30
C THR A 1 13.03 0.07 -1.34
N VAL A 2 13.15 0.63 -0.14
CA VAL A 2 12.01 0.71 0.80
C VAL A 2 11.45 2.12 0.68
N LEU A 3 10.19 2.23 0.26
CA LEU A 3 9.46 3.50 0.21
C LEU A 3 8.62 3.65 1.47
N GLU A 4 8.80 4.75 2.19
CA GLU A 4 7.93 5.13 3.30
C GLU A 4 6.92 6.17 2.80
N ILE A 5 5.63 5.81 2.81
CA ILE A 5 4.53 6.70 2.47
C ILE A 5 3.55 6.72 3.64
N SER A 6 3.16 7.92 4.05
CA SER A 6 2.10 8.10 5.05
C SER A 6 0.75 8.14 4.35
N ILE A 7 -0.09 7.14 4.63
CA ILE A 7 -1.47 7.07 4.11
C ILE A 7 -2.39 8.17 4.67
N ASP A 8 -1.93 8.93 5.67
CA ASP A 8 -2.66 10.10 6.17
C ASP A 8 -2.46 11.34 5.28
N ASN A 9 -1.38 11.35 4.48
CA ASN A 9 -0.98 12.49 3.63
C ASN A 9 -1.25 12.27 2.14
N ILE A 10 -1.90 11.17 1.78
CA ILE A 10 -2.23 10.82 0.40
C ILE A 10 -3.67 10.31 0.36
N VAL A 11 -4.41 10.72 -0.65
CA VAL A 11 -5.74 10.16 -0.90
C VAL A 11 -5.61 8.87 -1.71
N PRO A 12 -6.49 7.87 -1.53
CA PRO A 12 -6.40 6.59 -2.24
C PRO A 12 -6.23 6.73 -3.76
N GLU A 13 -6.88 7.72 -4.35
CA GLU A 13 -6.90 7.98 -5.79
C GLU A 13 -5.52 8.38 -6.34
N ASP A 14 -4.73 9.08 -5.54
CA ASP A 14 -3.38 9.53 -5.90
C ASP A 14 -2.31 8.47 -5.62
N PHE A 15 -2.66 7.39 -4.90
CA PHE A 15 -1.69 6.44 -4.36
C PHE A 15 -0.88 5.74 -5.44
N LEU A 16 -1.55 5.14 -6.44
CA LEU A 16 -0.88 4.38 -7.50
C LEU A 16 0.03 5.29 -8.32
N ALA A 17 -0.48 6.45 -8.74
CA ALA A 17 0.29 7.45 -9.49
C ALA A 17 1.54 7.88 -8.72
N ARG A 18 1.42 8.09 -7.40
CA ARG A 18 2.56 8.48 -6.56
C ARG A 18 3.60 7.36 -6.43
N ILE A 19 3.17 6.12 -6.27
CA ILE A 19 4.07 4.96 -6.21
C ILE A 19 4.79 4.78 -7.54
N CYS A 20 4.07 4.79 -8.66
CA CYS A 20 4.65 4.65 -9.99
C CYS A 20 5.69 5.75 -10.27
N ALA A 21 5.35 7.00 -9.96
CA ALA A 21 6.27 8.14 -10.09
C ALA A 21 7.52 8.01 -9.21
N LEU A 22 7.38 7.54 -7.97
CA LEU A 22 8.51 7.35 -7.05
C LEU A 22 9.41 6.18 -7.43
N MET A 23 8.85 5.15 -8.06
CA MET A 23 9.58 3.95 -8.49
C MET A 23 10.11 4.06 -9.92
N GLU A 24 9.84 5.16 -10.61
CA GLU A 24 10.14 5.35 -12.04
C GLU A 24 9.57 4.22 -12.92
N ILE A 25 8.41 3.66 -12.52
CA ILE A 25 7.74 2.61 -13.27
C ILE A 25 6.75 3.27 -14.24
N PRO A 26 6.75 2.89 -15.53
CA PRO A 26 5.76 3.35 -16.50
C PRO A 26 4.33 3.05 -16.02
N ASP A 27 3.43 4.02 -16.20
CA ASP A 27 2.02 3.85 -15.87
C ASP A 27 1.44 2.61 -16.57
N GLY A 28 0.93 1.66 -15.78
CA GLY A 28 0.33 0.42 -16.28
C GLY A 28 1.18 -0.85 -16.16
N ASP A 29 2.50 -0.72 -15.92
CA ASP A 29 3.39 -1.88 -15.75
C ASP A 29 3.60 -2.28 -14.27
N ALA A 30 3.24 -1.41 -13.34
CA ALA A 30 3.41 -1.66 -11.91
C ALA A 30 2.39 -2.69 -11.39
N GLN A 31 2.86 -3.90 -11.06
CA GLN A 31 2.07 -4.88 -10.31
C GLN A 31 2.23 -4.66 -8.81
N LEU A 32 1.38 -3.81 -8.24
CA LEU A 32 1.43 -3.48 -6.82
C LEU A 32 0.56 -4.43 -5.99
N GLY A 33 1.02 -4.71 -4.78
CA GLY A 33 0.27 -5.49 -3.80
C GLY A 33 0.69 -5.17 -2.37
N TRP A 34 -0.14 -5.56 -1.41
CA TRP A 34 0.11 -5.32 0.00
C TRP A 34 -0.07 -6.59 0.84
N LYS A 35 0.61 -6.61 1.99
CA LYS A 35 0.45 -7.61 3.04
C LYS A 35 0.28 -6.93 4.39
N SER A 36 -0.60 -7.49 5.21
CA SER A 36 -0.69 -7.11 6.61
C SER A 36 0.39 -7.80 7.43
N SER A 37 0.70 -7.28 8.61
CA SER A 37 1.57 -7.97 9.58
C SER A 37 1.00 -9.31 10.05
N ASP A 38 -0.30 -9.49 9.87
CA ASP A 38 -1.05 -10.65 10.34
C ASP A 38 -1.18 -11.72 9.24
N ASP A 39 -0.79 -11.40 8.00
CA ASP A 39 -0.76 -12.34 6.88
C ASP A 39 0.42 -13.31 7.03
N LEU A 40 0.24 -14.57 6.64
CA LEU A 40 1.32 -15.55 6.69
C LEU A 40 2.38 -15.19 5.65
N LYS A 41 3.65 -15.51 5.94
CA LYS A 41 4.78 -15.22 5.04
C LYS A 41 4.55 -15.74 3.61
N ARG A 42 3.88 -16.88 3.47
CA ARG A 42 3.60 -17.55 2.19
C ARG A 42 2.31 -17.11 1.49
N ASP A 43 1.48 -16.29 2.14
CA ASP A 43 0.25 -15.82 1.51
C ASP A 43 0.61 -14.95 0.29
N LEU A 44 -0.28 -14.94 -0.70
CA LEU A 44 -0.12 -14.06 -1.85
C LEU A 44 -0.41 -12.61 -1.42
N PRO A 45 0.35 -11.61 -1.92
CA PRO A 45 0.00 -10.21 -1.71
C PRO A 45 -1.41 -9.91 -2.24
N LYS A 46 -2.16 -9.10 -1.50
CA LYS A 46 -3.44 -8.57 -1.96
C LYS A 46 -3.17 -7.51 -3.02
N ARG A 47 -3.70 -7.68 -4.23
CA ARG A 47 -3.39 -6.81 -5.37
C ARG A 47 -3.93 -5.39 -5.18
N LEU A 48 -3.25 -4.43 -5.81
CA LEU A 48 -3.62 -3.02 -5.93
C LEU A 48 -3.67 -2.66 -7.42
N SER A 49 -4.67 -3.18 -8.13
CA SER A 49 -4.81 -2.99 -9.57
C SER A 49 -5.84 -1.93 -9.94
N THR A 50 -6.78 -1.66 -9.03
CA THR A 50 -7.85 -0.68 -9.21
C THR A 50 -7.87 0.31 -8.05
N GLU A 51 -8.50 1.46 -8.28
CA GLU A 51 -8.76 2.45 -7.23
C GLU A 51 -9.56 1.84 -6.05
N ASP A 52 -10.51 0.94 -6.34
CA ASP A 52 -11.28 0.23 -5.33
C ASP A 52 -10.40 -0.66 -4.44
N ASP A 53 -9.40 -1.34 -5.02
CA ASP A 53 -8.44 -2.16 -4.26
C ASP A 53 -7.61 -1.29 -3.30
N VAL A 54 -7.19 -0.11 -3.76
CA VAL A 54 -6.45 0.86 -2.93
C VAL A 54 -7.32 1.36 -1.81
N LYS A 55 -8.57 1.75 -2.10
CA LYS A 55 -9.50 2.22 -1.11
C LYS A 55 -9.77 1.16 -0.04
N ALA A 56 -9.97 -0.09 -0.44
CA ALA A 56 -10.13 -1.21 0.48
C ALA A 56 -8.88 -1.41 1.37
N ALA A 57 -7.68 -1.24 0.82
CA ALA A 57 -6.44 -1.29 1.60
C ALA A 57 -6.36 -0.14 2.62
N PHE A 58 -6.71 1.08 2.22
CA PHE A 58 -6.75 2.25 3.11
C PHE A 58 -7.76 2.06 4.23
N ASP A 59 -8.96 1.57 3.93
CA ASP A 59 -9.99 1.29 4.92
C ASP A 59 -9.58 0.19 5.90
N TYR A 60 -8.78 -0.79 5.46
CA TYR A 60 -8.19 -1.79 6.35
C TYR A 60 -7.15 -1.17 7.30
N PHE A 61 -6.27 -0.30 6.79
CA PHE A 61 -5.13 0.21 7.55
C PHE A 61 -5.41 1.46 8.38
N ARG A 62 -6.31 2.34 7.94
CA ARG A 62 -6.69 3.57 8.65
C ARG A 62 -7.13 3.32 10.10
N PRO A 63 -8.02 2.36 10.44
CA PRO A 63 -8.37 2.08 11.84
C PRO A 63 -7.19 1.52 12.63
N ILE A 64 -6.28 0.79 11.98
CA ILE A 64 -5.08 0.23 12.61
C ILE A 64 -4.12 1.37 13.02
N LEU A 65 -3.95 2.38 12.15
CA LEU A 65 -3.12 3.57 12.42
C LEU A 65 -3.75 4.52 13.45
N LEU A 66 -5.07 4.71 13.39
CA LEU A 66 -5.80 5.56 14.33
C LEU A 66 -5.85 4.98 15.75
N SER A 67 -5.65 3.66 15.89
CA SER A 67 -5.50 3.05 17.21
C SER A 67 -4.19 3.56 17.84
N LYS A 68 -4.32 4.51 18.78
CA LYS A 68 -3.24 5.25 19.49
C LYS A 68 -2.12 4.41 20.12
N ARG A 69 -2.16 3.07 20.03
CA ARG A 69 -1.21 2.16 20.67
C ARG A 69 0.02 1.82 19.84
N ARG A 70 0.05 2.02 18.51
CA ARG A 70 1.23 1.71 17.72
C ARG A 70 1.31 2.61 16.48
N GLN A 71 2.40 3.34 16.32
CA GLN A 71 2.89 3.73 14.99
C GLN A 71 3.21 2.44 14.24
N LYS A 72 2.18 1.76 13.71
CA LYS A 72 2.35 0.55 12.91
C LYS A 72 2.83 1.01 11.55
N LYS A 73 4.11 0.77 11.26
CA LYS A 73 4.63 0.92 9.90
C LYS A 73 3.93 -0.11 9.02
N ILE A 74 3.27 0.38 7.97
CA ILE A 74 2.73 -0.47 6.91
C ILE A 74 3.89 -0.70 5.96
N PHE A 75 4.31 -1.95 5.81
CA PHE A 75 5.34 -2.32 4.86
C PHE A 75 4.66 -2.76 3.58
N MET A 76 4.85 -1.99 2.51
CA MET A 76 4.46 -2.41 1.17
C MET A 76 5.68 -3.03 0.49
N GLU A 77 5.57 -4.29 0.07
CA GLU A 77 6.58 -4.97 -0.73
C GLU A 77 6.16 -4.88 -2.19
N ILE A 78 6.90 -4.08 -2.97
CA ILE A 78 6.70 -3.94 -4.41
C ILE A 78 7.59 -4.99 -5.08
N ILE A 79 6.98 -5.93 -5.79
CA ILE A 79 7.70 -6.96 -6.57
C ILE A 79 7.53 -6.58 -8.04
N SER A 80 8.63 -6.14 -8.67
CA SER A 80 8.74 -5.89 -10.11
C SER A 80 9.14 -7.15 -10.86
#